data_AF-A0AAD9NKE6-F1
#
_entry.id   AF-A0AAD9NKE6-F1
#
_cell.length_a   1.000
_cell.length_b   1.000
_cell.length_c   1.000
_cell.angle_alpha   90.00
_cell.angle_beta   90.00
_cell.angle_gamma   90.00
#
_symmetry.space_group_name_H-M   'P 1'
#
loop_
_entity.id
_entity.type
_entity.pdbx_description
1 polymer ?
#
loop_
_entity_poly.entity_id
_entity_poly.type
_entity_poly.pdbx_seq_one_letter_code
_entity_poly.pdbx_strand_id
1 'polypeptide(L)'
;MEDVRKVTDAPPCDWFQYDNLDTEHTNIFKAIFECAKEPSSAAKLKGLVDVTVDHFTDEEGMMEKAKYADLAAHRTIHNEFVAKIKGLSTPLSDEVVTFAKKWSVSNIAK
;
A
#
# COMPACT_ATOMS: atom_id res chain seq x y z
N MET A 1 -33.56 0.49 20.85
CA MET A 1 -32.43 -0.43 20.61
C MET A 1 -32.76 -1.12 19.29
N GLU A 2 -32.49 -0.43 18.18
CA GLU A 2 -32.90 -0.89 16.86
C GLU A 2 -31.78 -1.71 16.23
N ASP A 3 -32.22 -2.83 15.67
CA ASP A 3 -31.49 -4.00 15.22
C ASP A 3 -30.76 -3.71 13.90
N VAL A 4 -29.43 -3.62 13.97
CA VAL A 4 -28.53 -3.37 12.84
C VAL A 4 -28.11 -4.70 12.22
N ARG A 5 -29.04 -5.44 11.61
CA ARG A 5 -28.73 -6.59 10.73
C ARG A 5 -29.72 -6.72 9.58
N LYS A 6 -29.55 -5.89 8.55
CA LYS A 6 -30.00 -6.21 7.19
C LYS A 6 -28.88 -5.86 6.20
N VAL A 7 -27.91 -6.75 6.09
CA VAL A 7 -26.96 -6.85 4.97
C VAL A 7 -26.82 -8.35 4.69
N THR A 8 -27.77 -8.96 3.98
CA THR A 8 -27.77 -10.41 3.71
C THR A 8 -27.93 -10.78 2.24
N ASP A 9 -27.76 -9.82 1.32
CA ASP A 9 -27.78 -10.11 -0.14
C ASP A 9 -26.44 -9.82 -0.84
N ALA A 10 -25.35 -9.65 -0.08
CA ALA A 10 -23.99 -9.65 -0.62
C ALA A 10 -23.41 -11.08 -0.59
N PRO A 11 -22.65 -11.54 -1.62
CA PRO A 11 -21.89 -12.79 -1.56
C PRO A 11 -21.01 -12.79 -0.28
N PRO A 12 -20.72 -13.97 0.33
CA PRO A 12 -20.15 -14.07 1.67
C PRO A 12 -18.96 -13.12 1.81
N CYS A 13 -19.20 -12.09 2.60
CA CYS A 13 -18.57 -10.79 2.46
C CYS A 13 -17.04 -10.82 2.63
N ASP A 14 -16.39 -10.35 1.56
CA ASP A 14 -15.22 -9.45 1.41
C ASP A 14 -14.59 -8.75 2.64
N TRP A 15 -15.13 -8.84 3.87
CA TRP A 15 -14.58 -8.18 5.07
C TRP A 15 -13.14 -8.62 5.36
N PHE A 16 -12.83 -9.91 5.12
CA PHE A 16 -11.48 -10.44 5.32
C PHE A 16 -10.46 -9.88 4.31
N GLN A 17 -10.91 -9.48 3.12
CA GLN A 17 -10.04 -8.89 2.09
C GLN A 17 -9.70 -7.43 2.44
N TYR A 18 -10.66 -6.68 3.00
CA TYR A 18 -10.40 -5.34 3.54
C TYR A 18 -9.47 -5.37 4.76
N ASP A 19 -9.66 -6.31 5.69
CA ASP A 19 -8.76 -6.47 6.86
C ASP A 19 -7.31 -6.81 6.43
N ASN A 20 -7.16 -7.56 5.34
CA ASN A 20 -5.85 -7.90 4.77
C ASN A 20 -5.16 -6.66 4.16
N LEU A 21 -5.90 -5.87 3.38
CA LEU A 21 -5.39 -4.61 2.80
C LEU A 21 -4.99 -3.60 3.87
N ASP A 22 -5.78 -3.42 4.93
CA ASP A 22 -5.44 -2.54 6.05
C ASP A 22 -4.19 -3.01 6.82
N THR A 23 -4.00 -4.33 6.91
CA THR A 23 -2.79 -4.92 7.47
C THR A 23 -1.57 -4.66 6.59
N GLU A 24 -1.69 -4.80 5.28
CA GLU A 24 -0.64 -4.51 4.30
C GLU A 24 -0.27 -3.02 4.28
N HIS A 25 -1.27 -2.13 4.31
CA HIS A 25 -1.09 -0.69 4.48
C HIS A 25 -0.26 -0.37 5.72
N THR A 26 -0.61 -0.99 6.85
CA THR A 26 0.14 -0.85 8.10
C THR A 26 1.59 -1.32 7.95
N ASN A 27 1.84 -2.38 7.18
CA ASN A 27 3.19 -2.88 6.93
C ASN A 27 4.01 -1.91 6.07
N ILE A 28 3.42 -1.23 5.08
CA ILE A 28 4.08 -0.15 4.33
C ILE A 28 4.50 0.98 5.28
N PHE A 29 3.60 1.44 6.15
CA PHE A 29 3.94 2.50 7.12
C PHE A 29 5.07 2.09 8.07
N LYS A 30 5.06 0.84 8.55
CA LYS A 30 6.14 0.29 9.37
C LYS A 30 7.46 0.28 8.61
N ALA A 31 7.48 -0.21 7.38
CA ALA A 31 8.70 -0.26 6.56
C ALA A 31 9.29 1.14 6.31
N ILE A 32 8.44 2.14 6.03
CA ILE A 32 8.87 3.54 5.89
C ILE A 32 9.49 4.07 7.19
N PHE A 33 8.90 3.72 8.34
CA PHE A 33 9.41 4.13 9.64
C PHE A 33 10.75 3.45 9.97
N GLU A 34 10.95 2.20 9.57
CA GLU A 34 12.25 1.53 9.70
C GLU A 34 13.33 2.14 8.81
N CYS A 35 12.99 2.48 7.56
CA CYS A 35 13.87 3.25 6.67
C CYS A 35 14.24 4.62 7.26
N ALA A 36 13.31 5.27 7.98
CA ALA A 36 13.57 6.54 8.65
C ALA A 36 14.51 6.39 9.87
N LYS A 37 14.44 5.26 10.57
CA LYS A 37 15.32 4.94 11.72
C LYS A 37 16.74 4.60 11.27
N GLU A 38 16.86 3.89 10.15
CA GLU A 38 18.14 3.44 9.59
C GLU A 38 18.27 3.82 8.11
N PRO A 39 18.43 5.12 7.79
CA PRO A 39 18.43 5.61 6.41
C PRO A 39 19.59 5.06 5.57
N SER A 40 20.68 4.62 6.20
CA SER A 40 21.82 3.97 5.56
C SER A 40 21.63 2.48 5.26
N SER A 41 20.53 1.87 5.71
CA SER A 41 20.31 0.42 5.58
C SER A 41 19.64 0.06 4.26
N ALA A 42 20.44 -0.44 3.31
CA ALA A 42 19.94 -0.92 2.01
C ALA A 42 18.96 -2.10 2.18
N ALA A 43 19.10 -2.90 3.24
CA ALA A 43 18.18 -3.97 3.57
C ALA A 43 16.79 -3.45 3.93
N LYS A 44 16.70 -2.34 4.68
CA LYS A 44 15.42 -1.70 5.02
C LYS A 44 14.76 -1.09 3.78
N LEU A 45 15.55 -0.43 2.93
CA LEU A 45 15.05 0.08 1.65
C LEU A 45 14.50 -1.04 0.76
N LYS A 46 15.22 -2.17 0.66
CA LYS A 46 14.72 -3.35 -0.07
C LYS A 46 13.42 -3.87 0.54
N GLY A 47 13.35 -3.99 1.87
CA GLY A 47 12.13 -4.41 2.56
C GLY A 47 10.93 -3.51 2.29
N LEU A 48 11.13 -2.19 2.23
CA LEU A 48 10.09 -1.23 1.81
C LEU A 48 9.62 -1.50 0.38
N VAL A 49 10.55 -1.74 -0.55
CA VAL A 49 10.20 -2.07 -1.94
C VAL A 49 9.40 -3.36 -2.01
N ASP A 50 9.84 -4.41 -1.34
CA ASP A 50 9.19 -5.72 -1.37
C ASP A 50 7.75 -5.62 -0.83
N VAL A 51 7.57 -5.07 0.38
CA VAL A 51 6.23 -4.90 1.02
C VAL A 51 5.29 -4.04 0.17
N THR A 52 5.82 -3.02 -0.50
CA THR A 52 5.02 -2.16 -1.39
C THR A 52 4.56 -2.89 -2.64
N VAL A 53 5.44 -3.68 -3.25
CA VAL A 53 5.11 -4.44 -4.48
C VAL A 53 4.11 -5.55 -4.18
N ASP A 54 4.26 -6.24 -3.05
CA ASP A 54 3.34 -7.30 -2.63
C ASP A 54 1.92 -6.73 -2.46
N HIS A 55 1.79 -5.63 -1.70
CA HIS A 55 0.52 -4.95 -1.50
C HIS A 55 -0.16 -4.50 -2.82
N PHE A 56 0.58 -3.84 -3.72
CA PHE A 56 0.00 -3.42 -5.00
C PHE A 56 -0.43 -4.59 -5.88
N THR A 57 0.31 -5.71 -5.82
CA THR A 57 -0.06 -6.91 -6.57
C THR A 57 -1.39 -7.50 -6.08
N ASP A 58 -1.56 -7.55 -4.76
CA ASP A 58 -2.77 -8.06 -4.13
C ASP A 58 -3.97 -7.13 -4.37
N GLU A 59 -3.79 -5.81 -4.19
CA GLU A 59 -4.84 -4.81 -4.46
C GLU A 59 -5.28 -4.81 -5.93
N GLU A 60 -4.33 -4.77 -6.87
CA GLU A 60 -4.66 -4.81 -8.30
C GLU A 60 -5.35 -6.12 -8.71
N GLY A 61 -4.94 -7.25 -8.10
CA GLY A 61 -5.60 -8.54 -8.32
C GLY A 61 -7.05 -8.56 -7.81
N MET A 62 -7.35 -7.83 -6.74
CA MET A 62 -8.71 -7.64 -6.25
C MET A 62 -9.52 -6.71 -7.16
N MET A 63 -8.95 -5.58 -7.57
CA MET A 63 -9.58 -4.63 -8.49
C MET A 63 -9.88 -5.25 -9.86
N GLU A 64 -9.00 -6.12 -10.37
CA GLU A 64 -9.20 -6.85 -11.63
C GLU A 64 -10.38 -7.84 -11.53
N LYS A 65 -10.47 -8.58 -10.42
CA LYS A 65 -11.63 -9.45 -10.13
C LYS A 65 -12.94 -8.66 -10.01
N ALA A 66 -12.86 -7.46 -9.42
CA ALA A 66 -13.99 -6.55 -9.26
C ALA A 66 -14.35 -5.77 -10.55
N LYS A 67 -13.57 -5.93 -11.64
CA LYS A 67 -13.72 -5.18 -12.90
C LYS A 67 -13.77 -3.67 -12.70
N TYR A 68 -12.90 -3.16 -11.83
CA TYR A 68 -12.81 -1.74 -11.55
C TYR A 68 -12.46 -0.95 -12.81
N ALA A 69 -13.28 0.05 -13.14
CA ALA A 69 -13.19 0.79 -14.40
C ALA A 69 -11.87 1.54 -14.58
N ASP A 70 -11.29 2.05 -13.47
CA ASP A 70 -10.10 2.89 -13.49
C ASP A 70 -8.81 2.12 -13.10
N LEU A 71 -8.80 0.78 -13.22
CA LEU A 71 -7.65 -0.06 -12.84
C LEU A 71 -6.36 0.37 -13.54
N ALA A 72 -6.43 0.78 -14.82
CA ALA A 72 -5.26 1.21 -15.58
C ALA A 72 -4.64 2.50 -15.01
N ALA A 73 -5.46 3.44 -14.55
CA ALA A 73 -4.99 4.67 -13.91
C ALA A 73 -4.37 4.36 -12.54
N HIS A 74 -5.00 3.48 -11.76
CA HIS A 74 -4.48 3.04 -10.46
C HIS A 74 -3.13 2.33 -10.57
N ARG A 75 -3.00 1.39 -11.52
CA ARG A 75 -1.73 0.72 -11.88
C ARG A 75 -0.63 1.71 -12.25
N THR A 76 -0.97 2.80 -12.94
CA THR A 76 0.02 3.82 -13.31
C THR A 76 0.59 4.50 -12.07
N ILE A 77 -0.26 4.85 -11.10
CA ILE A 77 0.14 5.46 -9.82
C ILE A 77 1.04 4.50 -9.02
N HIS A 78 0.69 3.22 -8.95
CA HIS A 78 1.50 2.18 -8.30
C HIS A 78 2.88 2.04 -8.94
N ASN A 79 2.93 1.94 -10.26
CA ASN A 79 4.18 1.78 -11.01
C ASN A 79 5.11 2.99 -10.83
N GLU A 80 4.57 4.21 -10.84
CA GLU A 80 5.34 5.42 -10.59
C GLU A 80 5.97 5.43 -9.20
N PHE A 81 5.23 5.00 -8.17
CA PHE A 81 5.75 4.91 -6.82
C PHE A 81 6.83 3.84 -6.69
N VAL A 82 6.59 2.62 -7.20
CA VAL A 82 7.56 1.52 -7.21
C VAL A 82 8.84 1.92 -7.94
N ALA A 83 8.74 2.57 -9.10
CA ALA A 83 9.88 3.06 -9.84
C ALA A 83 10.67 4.10 -9.04
N LYS A 84 9.98 5.01 -8.35
CA LYS A 84 10.61 6.01 -7.48
C LYS A 84 11.41 5.37 -6.36
N ILE A 85 10.81 4.44 -5.61
CA ILE A 85 11.47 3.81 -4.45
C ILE A 85 12.59 2.85 -4.85
N LYS A 86 12.47 2.16 -6.00
CA LYS A 86 13.54 1.32 -6.57
C LYS A 86 14.74 2.15 -7.08
N GLY A 87 14.51 3.40 -7.49
CA GLY A 87 15.56 4.32 -7.91
C GLY A 87 16.33 4.98 -6.77
N LEU A 88 15.93 4.75 -5.52
CA LEU A 88 16.61 5.32 -4.35
C LEU A 88 17.89 4.52 -4.02
N SER A 89 18.89 5.23 -3.50
CA SER A 89 20.11 4.64 -2.95
C SER A 89 20.31 5.12 -1.52
N THR A 90 20.83 4.24 -0.66
CA THR A 90 21.19 4.62 0.70
C THR A 90 22.50 5.43 0.75
N PRO A 91 22.64 6.41 1.66
CA PRO A 91 21.68 6.79 2.68
C PRO A 91 20.49 7.60 2.15
N LEU A 92 19.29 7.28 2.63
CA LEU A 92 18.07 8.01 2.31
C LEU A 92 18.10 9.41 2.92
N SER A 93 17.72 10.42 2.14
CA SER A 93 17.54 11.77 2.66
C SER A 93 16.20 11.91 3.39
N ASP A 94 16.11 12.88 4.31
CA ASP A 94 14.87 13.21 5.02
C ASP A 94 13.73 13.59 4.06
N GLU A 95 14.06 14.16 2.89
CA GLU A 95 13.11 14.49 1.83
C GLU A 95 12.46 13.23 1.26
N VAL A 96 13.23 12.17 1.06
CA VAL A 96 12.75 10.88 0.54
C VAL A 96 11.83 10.19 1.54
N VAL A 97 12.21 10.20 2.82
CA VAL A 97 11.36 9.67 3.91
C VAL A 97 10.06 10.47 4.01
N THR A 98 10.13 11.80 3.90
CA THR A 98 8.95 12.68 3.93
C THR A 98 8.05 12.45 2.72
N PHE A 99 8.63 12.29 1.54
CA PHE A 99 7.92 11.94 0.33
C PHE A 99 7.16 10.61 0.48
N ALA A 100 7.84 9.54 0.93
CA ALA A 100 7.22 8.23 1.13
C ALA A 100 6.05 8.28 2.12
N LYS A 101 6.22 9.01 3.24
CA LYS A 101 5.14 9.23 4.22
C LYS A 101 3.93 9.94 3.61
N LYS A 102 4.16 11.05 2.90
CA LYS A 102 3.09 11.85 2.28
C LYS A 102 2.37 11.07 1.17
N TRP A 103 3.14 10.36 0.34
CA TRP A 103 2.59 9.54 -0.74
C TRP A 103 1.70 8.44 -0.18
N SER A 104 2.15 7.75 0.87
CA SER A 104 1.39 6.68 1.53
C SER A 104 0.05 7.22 2.03
N VAL A 105 0.04 8.30 2.83
CA VAL A 105 -1.21 8.88 3.34
C VAL A 105 -2.17 9.34 2.21
N SER A 106 -1.65 9.82 1.08
CA SER A 106 -2.49 10.33 -0.01
C SER A 106 -3.06 9.26 -0.95
N ASN A 107 -2.47 8.06 -1.00
CA ASN A 107 -2.84 7.02 -1.96
C ASN A 107 -3.37 5.74 -1.31
N ILE A 108 -2.93 5.40 -0.10
CA ILE A 108 -3.43 4.24 0.66
C ILE A 108 -4.75 4.55 1.37
N ALA A 109 -5.03 5.82 1.70
CA ALA A 109 -6.24 6.22 2.41
C ALA A 109 -7.42 6.61 1.49
N LYS A 110 -7.37 6.27 0.20
CA LYS A 110 -8.41 6.58 -0.79
C LYS A 110 -9.01 5.30 -1.35
#